data_AF-A0A2M7AN75-F1
#
_entry.id   AF-A0A2M7AN75-F1
#
_cell.length_a   1.000
_cell.length_b   1.000
_cell.length_c   1.000
_cell.angle_alpha   90.00
_cell.angle_beta   90.00
_cell.angle_gamma   90.00
#
_symmetry.space_group_name_H-M   'P 1'
#
loop_
_entity.id
_entity.type
_entity.pdbx_description
1 polymer ?
#
loop_
_entity_poly.entity_id
_entity_poly.type
_entity_poly.pdbx_seq_one_letter_code
_entity_poly.pdbx_strand_id
1 'polypeptide(L)' 'MENNFLKVLKNANFNRLWGSQILSVFCAYMLNFALSYKLFTLTGKSLSVSLLYVFYYAPVYILGFFSGVFIDHFSRR' A
#
# COMPACT_ATOMS: atom_id res chain seq x y z
N MET A 1 3.58 -36.03 -2.14
CA MET A 1 3.37 -34.69 -1.56
C MET A 1 2.06 -34.14 -2.12
N GLU A 2 1.02 -33.98 -1.30
CA GLU A 2 -0.16 -33.24 -1.76
C GLU A 2 0.27 -31.83 -2.18
N ASN A 3 -0.14 -31.39 -3.37
CA ASN A 3 0.13 -30.03 -3.84
C ASN A 3 -0.77 -29.03 -3.09
N ASN A 4 -0.39 -28.72 -1.85
CA ASN A 4 -1.07 -27.76 -0.96
C ASN A 4 -1.26 -26.38 -1.62
N PHE A 5 -0.35 -26.00 -2.54
CA PHE A 5 -0.45 -24.78 -3.32
C PHE A 5 -1.74 -24.70 -4.17
N LEU A 6 -2.12 -25.80 -4.83
CA LEU A 6 -3.34 -25.86 -5.64
C LEU A 6 -4.60 -25.78 -4.77
N LYS A 7 -4.55 -26.23 -3.52
CA LYS A 7 -5.66 -26.08 -2.56
C LYS A 7 -5.86 -24.60 -2.16
N VAL A 8 -4.77 -23.86 -1.95
CA VAL A 8 -4.83 -22.41 -1.63
C VAL A 8 -5.41 -21.61 -2.80
N LEU A 9 -4.96 -21.86 -4.02
CA LEU A 9 -5.47 -21.18 -5.22
C LEU A 9 -6.94 -21.51 -5.56
N LYS A 10 -7.49 -22.61 -5.01
CA LYS A 10 -8.92 -22.94 -5.15
C LYS A 10 -9.79 -22.23 -4.11
N ASN A 11 -9.21 -21.62 -3.07
CA ASN A 11 -9.96 -20.91 -2.05
C ASN A 11 -10.40 -19.53 -2.56
N ALA A 12 -11.71 -19.35 -2.77
CA ALA A 12 -12.27 -18.10 -3.29
C ALA A 12 -12.02 -16.89 -2.37
N ASN A 13 -12.02 -17.08 -1.04
CA ASN A 13 -11.75 -15.99 -0.10
C ASN A 13 -10.30 -15.52 -0.17
N PHE A 14 -9.36 -16.47 -0.30
CA PHE A 14 -7.95 -16.17 -0.52
C PHE A 14 -7.77 -15.36 -1.82
N ASN A 15 -8.33 -15.83 -2.93
CA ASN A 15 -8.22 -15.15 -4.22
C ASN A 15 -8.85 -13.75 -4.21
N ARG A 16 -9.98 -13.57 -3.51
CA ARG A 16 -10.61 -12.25 -3.36
C ARG A 16 -9.71 -11.28 -2.59
N LEU A 17 -9.17 -11.70 -1.45
CA LEU A 17 -8.29 -10.88 -0.62
C LEU A 17 -7.00 -10.50 -1.37
N TRP A 18 -6.36 -11.46 -2.04
CA TRP A 18 -5.16 -11.20 -2.82
C TRP A 18 -5.44 -10.37 -4.07
N GLY A 19 -6.56 -10.61 -4.74
CA GLY A 19 -7.01 -9.80 -5.88
C GLY A 19 -7.23 -8.34 -5.47
N SER A 20 -7.93 -8.09 -4.37
CA SER A 20 -8.09 -6.73 -3.84
C SER A 20 -6.76 -6.12 -3.44
N GLN A 21 -5.88 -6.90 -2.78
CA GLN A 21 -4.58 -6.41 -2.33
C GLN A 21 -3.69 -5.98 -3.50
N ILE A 22 -3.60 -6.79 -4.55
CA ILE A 22 -2.81 -6.48 -5.76
C ILE A 22 -3.33 -5.19 -6.39
N LEU A 23 -4.65 -5.07 -6.55
CA LEU A 23 -5.25 -3.89 -7.15
C LEU A 23 -5.02 -2.64 -6.29
N SER A 24 -5.20 -2.73 -4.98
CA SER A 24 -4.97 -1.62 -4.05
C SER A 24 -3.53 -1.14 -4.09
N VAL A 25 -2.56 -2.06 -4.06
CA VAL A 25 -1.13 -1.72 -4.14
C VAL A 25 -0.79 -1.09 -5.49
N PHE A 26 -1.31 -1.64 -6.58
CA PHE A 26 -1.12 -1.07 -7.91
C PHE A 26 -1.65 0.36 -8.01
N CYS A 27 -2.89 0.59 -7.55
CA CYS A 27 -3.50 1.92 -7.54
C CYS A 27 -2.70 2.92 -6.68
N ALA A 28 -2.20 2.49 -5.52
CA ALA A 28 -1.40 3.34 -4.64
C ALA A 28 -0.07 3.78 -5.29
N TYR A 29 0.62 2.85 -5.98
CA TYR A 29 1.85 3.20 -6.71
C TYR A 29 1.56 4.10 -7.92
N MET A 30 0.49 3.83 -8.66
CA MET A 30 0.07 4.68 -9.77
C MET A 30 -0.26 6.10 -9.31
N LEU A 31 -0.92 6.25 -8.16
CA LEU A 31 -1.21 7.56 -7.58
C LEU A 31 0.08 8.30 -7.19
N ASN A 32 1.03 7.62 -6.54
CA ASN A 32 2.32 8.22 -6.18
C ASN A 32 3.09 8.68 -7.43
N PHE A 33 3.08 7.89 -8.49
CA PHE A 33 3.68 8.26 -9.77
C PHE A 33 2.99 9.49 -10.37
N ALA A 34 1.66 9.49 -10.45
CA ALA A 34 0.90 10.61 -10.99
C ALA A 34 1.11 11.91 -10.20
N LEU A 35 1.15 11.84 -8.87
CA LEU A 35 1.42 12.98 -8.01
C LEU A 35 2.85 13.52 -8.21
N SER A 36 3.83 12.62 -8.28
CA SER A 36 5.24 12.99 -8.51
C SER A 36 5.41 13.68 -9.86
N TYR A 37 4.84 13.10 -10.91
CA TYR A 37 4.88 13.68 -12.26
C TYR A 37 4.20 15.05 -12.28
N LYS A 38 2.98 15.16 -11.74
CA LYS A 38 2.23 16.42 -11.70
C LYS A 38 2.95 17.50 -10.89
N LEU A 39 3.56 17.15 -9.76
CA LEU A 39 4.28 18.12 -8.93
C LEU A 39 5.56 18.60 -9.62
N PHE A 40 6.27 17.68 -10.29
CA PHE A 40 7.45 18.04 -11.07
C PHE A 40 7.10 18.93 -12.25
N THR A 41 6.02 18.64 -12.99
CA THR A 41 5.62 19.47 -14.14
C THR A 41 5.17 20.87 -13.72
N LEU A 42 4.57 21.02 -12.54
CA LEU A 42 4.16 22.32 -12.01
C LEU A 42 5.32 23.15 -11.44
N THR A 43 6.29 22.52 -10.77
CA THR A 43 7.36 23.25 -10.05
C THR A 43 8.71 23.26 -10.78
N GLY A 44 8.95 22.30 -11.67
CA GLY A 44 10.25 22.04 -12.30
C GLY A 44 11.36 21.60 -11.34
N LYS A 45 11.06 21.36 -10.06
CA LYS A 45 12.05 21.14 -9.00
C LYS A 45 11.94 19.74 -8.43
N SER A 46 13.04 18.98 -8.49
CA SER A 46 13.13 17.65 -7.87
C SER A 46 13.01 17.69 -6.35
N LEU A 47 13.43 18.80 -5.70
CA LEU A 47 13.29 18.98 -4.25
C LEU A 47 11.82 18.92 -3.80
N SER A 48 10.90 19.49 -4.58
CA SER A 48 9.47 19.45 -4.29
C SER A 48 8.94 18.01 -4.27
N VAL A 49 9.40 17.19 -5.22
CA VAL A 49 9.03 15.76 -5.31
C VAL A 49 9.61 14.97 -4.13
N SER A 50 10.86 15.23 -3.74
CA SER A 50 11.44 14.59 -2.55
C SER A 50 10.68 14.94 -1.27
N LEU A 51 10.29 16.21 -1.11
CA LEU A 51 9.48 16.64 0.04
C LEU A 51 8.11 15.98 0.07
N LEU A 52 7.46 15.82 -1.10
CA LEU A 52 6.19 15.07 -1.20
C LEU A 52 6.33 13.66 -0.59
N TYR A 53 7.38 12.92 -0.95
CA TYR A 53 7.61 11.58 -0.39
C TYR A 53 7.92 11.61 1.10
N VAL A 54 8.69 12.59 1.59
CA VAL A 54 8.94 12.75 3.04
C VAL A 54 7.63 12.92 3.79
N PHE A 55 6.75 13.83 3.35
CA PHE A 55 5.47 14.05 4.00
C PHE A 55 4.49 12.90 3.82
N TYR A 56 4.55 12.17 2.70
CA TYR A 56 3.72 11.00 2.46
C TYR A 56 4.09 9.82 3.39
N TYR A 57 5.38 9.56 3.58
CA TYR A 57 5.84 8.42 4.39
C TYR A 57 6.05 8.76 5.88
N ALA A 58 6.25 10.03 6.25
CA ALA A 58 6.44 10.42 7.64
C ALA A 58 5.32 9.89 8.59
N PRO A 59 4.02 9.97 8.25
CA PRO A 59 2.97 9.39 9.08
C PRO A 59 3.09 7.88 9.23
N VAL A 60 3.54 7.15 8.20
CA VAL A 60 3.74 5.70 8.28
C VAL A 60 4.82 5.36 9.30
N TYR A 61 5.91 6.12 9.33
CA TYR A 61 6.97 5.91 10.31
C TYR A 61 6.53 6.29 11.72
N ILE A 62 5.70 7.32 11.90
CA ILE A 62 5.24 7.75 13.23
C ILE A 62 4.13 6.82 13.74
N LEU A 63 3.08 6.63 12.95
CA LEU A 63 1.87 5.90 13.32
C LEU A 63 2.05 4.37 13.19
N GLY A 64 2.95 3.92 12.33
CA GLY A 64 3.22 2.50 12.11
C GLY A 64 3.63 1.78 13.40
N PHE A 65 4.45 2.42 14.25
CA PHE A 65 4.83 1.86 15.55
C PHE A 65 3.63 1.56 16.46
N PHE A 66 2.60 2.41 16.42
CA PHE A 66 1.41 2.24 17.24
C PHE A 66 0.34 1.36 16.58
N SER A 67 0.39 1.20 15.25
CA SER A 67 -0.64 0.54 14.47
C SER A 67 -0.94 -0.90 14.94
N GLY A 68 0.07 -1.65 15.39
CA GLY A 68 -0.13 -3.01 15.91
C GLY A 68 -1.05 -3.06 17.13
N VAL A 69 -0.81 -2.17 18.11
CA VAL A 69 -1.63 -2.10 19.33
C VAL A 69 -3.08 -1.76 19.01
N PHE A 70 -3.28 -0.82 18.08
CA PHE A 70 -4.62 -0.45 17.63
C PHE A 70 -5.30 -1.60 16.88
N ILE A 71 -4.64 -2.18 15.88
CA ILE A 71 -5.21 -3.24 15.03
C ILE A 71 -5.55 -4.49 15.84
N ASP A 72 -4.78 -4.82 16.87
CA ASP A 72 -5.05 -5.99 17.72
C ASP A 72 -6.25 -5.78 18.67
N HIS A 73 -6.60 -4.54 19.00
CA HIS A 73 -7.83 -4.23 19.74
C HIS A 73 -9.10 -4.31 18.88
N PHE A 74 -8.98 -4.14 17.56
CA PHE A 74 -10.12 -4.22 16.65
C PHE A 74 -10.36 -5.68 16.21
N SER A 75 -11.61 -6.16 16.35
CA SER A 75 -12.02 -7.48 15.87
C SER A 75 -11.88 -7.56 14.34
N ARG A 76 -11.11 -8.55 13.85
CA ARG A 76 -10.76 -8.76 12.42
C ARG A 76 -11.89 -9.36 11.56
N ARG A 77 -13.15 -9.02 11.87
CA ARG A 77 -14.35 -9.57 11.22
C ARG A 77 -14.73 -8.79 9.98
#